data_AF-A0A4R2TCH4-F1
#
_entry.id   AF-A0A4R2TCH4-F1
#
_cell.length_a   1.000
_cell.length_b   1.000
_cell.length_c   1.000
_cell.angle_alpha   90.00
_cell.angle_beta   90.00
_cell.angle_gamma   90.00
#
_symmetry.space_group_name_H-M   'P 1'
#
loop_
_entity.id
_entity.type
_entity.pdbx_description
1 polymer ?
#
loop_
_entity_poly.entity_id
_entity_poly.type
_entity_poly.pdbx_seq_one_letter_code
_entity_poly.pdbx_strand_id
1 'polypeptide(L)'
;MTFWAYVVRCADDSYYTGHTDNLERRIGQHNLGEISGYTQTRRPVTLLWCQDFGSRQEALAAEFQVKGWSRRKKEALAREDWADLHDAAIPPRERALRLRSGRTEEEDGQSEDRAGISSEQEKSVTSGGENHVRSEEGKSALSSPPVRAERSRSTLVDETPPPVIVLVRPQLGENIGKAARAMLNFGLTEMRLVSPRDGWPNPSAGPAASGADIVLQTAKVYDSVAAATADCAQIYATTVRKRGVTKPVVTPEQAATEIHAAPGRSAILFGPERSGLETDDVAVARTIITVPINPEFGSLNLAQAVILVAYEWSKGLTAERGLSQPSINPIMPPAPQEELDGMIGQLDAMLMGAGFFHLPDKMQSTRRTLRTLLTKPGWSSQEIRTLRGVLSSLAGKRPRA
;
A
#
# COMPACT_ATOMS: atom_id res chain seq x y z
N MET A 1 -36.04 10.60 11.89
CA MET A 1 -36.81 9.54 11.20
C MET A 1 -35.83 8.42 10.94
N THR A 2 -36.13 7.20 11.42
CA THR A 2 -35.19 6.07 11.40
C THR A 2 -35.34 5.29 10.10
N PHE A 3 -34.24 4.90 9.48
CA PHE A 3 -34.22 4.07 8.28
C PHE A 3 -33.64 2.70 8.61
N TRP A 4 -34.09 1.66 7.93
CA TRP A 4 -33.72 0.28 8.19
C TRP A 4 -33.16 -0.33 6.93
N ALA A 5 -32.06 -1.06 7.04
CA ALA A 5 -31.67 -2.07 6.05
C ALA A 5 -32.03 -3.45 6.61
N TYR A 6 -32.49 -4.35 5.76
CA TYR A 6 -32.95 -5.66 6.19
C TYR A 6 -32.68 -6.77 5.16
N VAL A 7 -32.58 -8.00 5.65
CA VAL A 7 -32.49 -9.23 4.87
C VAL A 7 -33.64 -10.14 5.26
N VAL A 8 -34.36 -10.68 4.27
CA VAL A 8 -35.38 -11.71 4.47
C VAL A 8 -34.99 -13.00 3.76
N ARG A 9 -35.40 -14.14 4.35
CA ARG A 9 -35.44 -15.45 3.69
C ARG A 9 -36.81 -15.63 3.06
N CYS A 10 -36.83 -15.97 1.78
CA CYS A 10 -38.03 -16.34 1.06
C CYS A 10 -38.35 -17.84 1.24
N ALA A 11 -39.55 -18.26 0.86
CA ALA A 11 -39.97 -19.66 0.97
C ALA A 11 -39.14 -20.65 0.11
N ASP A 12 -38.46 -20.16 -0.93
CA ASP A 12 -37.57 -20.94 -1.80
C ASP A 12 -36.10 -20.93 -1.34
N ASP A 13 -35.84 -20.56 -0.08
CA ASP A 13 -34.50 -20.38 0.50
C ASP A 13 -33.63 -19.33 -0.19
N SER A 14 -34.22 -18.48 -1.04
CA SER A 14 -33.57 -17.30 -1.58
C SER A 14 -33.54 -16.16 -0.54
N TYR A 15 -32.60 -15.23 -0.74
CA TYR A 15 -32.40 -14.10 0.16
C TYR A 15 -32.72 -12.81 -0.58
N TYR A 16 -33.58 -11.99 0.01
CA TYR A 16 -33.87 -10.64 -0.48
C TYR A 16 -33.33 -9.61 0.51
N THR A 17 -32.75 -8.53 -0.02
CA THR A 17 -32.19 -7.43 0.77
C THR A 17 -32.83 -6.14 0.30
N GLY A 18 -33.24 -5.28 1.24
CA GLY A 18 -33.87 -4.01 0.96
C GLY A 18 -33.65 -2.99 2.08
N HIS A 19 -34.11 -1.76 1.85
CA HIS A 19 -34.19 -0.72 2.87
C HIS A 19 -35.60 -0.12 2.95
N THR A 20 -35.96 0.43 4.11
CA THR A 20 -37.28 1.04 4.34
C THR A 20 -37.21 2.02 5.51
N ASP A 21 -38.18 2.93 5.62
CA ASP A 21 -38.37 3.84 6.77
C ASP A 21 -39.25 3.21 7.86
N ASN A 22 -40.04 2.19 7.51
CA ASN A 22 -40.82 1.39 8.44
C ASN A 22 -40.65 -0.11 8.15
N LEU A 23 -39.93 -0.81 9.03
CA LEU A 23 -39.58 -2.22 8.87
C LEU A 23 -40.80 -3.14 9.00
N GLU A 24 -41.57 -2.99 10.08
CA GLU A 24 -42.71 -3.84 10.38
C GLU A 24 -43.77 -3.81 9.27
N ARG A 25 -44.14 -2.60 8.83
CA ARG A 25 -45.05 -2.42 7.70
C ARG A 25 -44.50 -3.08 6.44
N ARG A 26 -43.21 -2.92 6.15
CA ARG A 26 -42.58 -3.46 4.93
C ARG A 26 -42.58 -4.99 4.91
N ILE A 27 -42.30 -5.63 6.04
CA ILE A 27 -42.35 -7.11 6.16
C ILE A 27 -43.79 -7.61 6.00
N GLY A 28 -44.77 -6.93 6.60
CA GLY A 28 -46.19 -7.22 6.39
C GLY A 28 -46.59 -7.14 4.92
N GLN A 29 -46.18 -6.08 4.22
CA GLN A 29 -46.44 -5.90 2.79
C GLN A 29 -45.82 -7.02 1.91
N HIS A 30 -44.61 -7.47 2.23
CA HIS A 30 -44.00 -8.62 1.54
C HIS A 30 -44.82 -9.90 1.73
N ASN A 31 -45.30 -10.17 2.94
CA ASN A 31 -46.10 -11.37 3.23
C ASN A 31 -47.52 -11.32 2.67
N LEU A 32 -48.14 -10.13 2.60
CA LEU A 32 -49.44 -9.92 1.96
C LEU A 32 -49.33 -9.92 0.42
N GLY A 33 -48.13 -9.77 -0.14
CA GLY A 33 -47.89 -9.73 -1.59
C GLY A 33 -48.28 -8.40 -2.23
N GLU A 34 -48.37 -7.33 -1.44
CA GLU A 34 -48.68 -5.97 -1.89
C GLU A 34 -47.54 -5.34 -2.69
N ILE A 35 -46.32 -5.86 -2.52
CA ILE A 35 -45.13 -5.41 -3.27
C ILE A 35 -44.96 -6.30 -4.50
N SER A 36 -45.14 -5.71 -5.68
CA SER A 36 -44.87 -6.39 -6.94
C SER A 36 -43.37 -6.65 -7.11
N GLY A 37 -43.02 -7.86 -7.59
CA GLY A 37 -41.64 -8.22 -7.89
C GLY A 37 -41.13 -9.45 -7.14
N TYR A 38 -39.83 -9.46 -6.81
CA TYR A 38 -39.06 -10.67 -6.45
C TYR A 38 -39.68 -11.52 -5.34
N THR A 39 -40.16 -10.88 -4.27
CA THR A 39 -40.73 -11.54 -3.09
C THR A 39 -42.19 -11.95 -3.27
N GLN A 40 -42.90 -11.42 -4.28
CA GLN A 40 -44.35 -11.61 -4.46
C GLN A 40 -44.74 -13.08 -4.70
N THR A 41 -43.90 -13.82 -5.41
CA THR A 41 -44.11 -15.25 -5.72
C THR A 41 -43.42 -16.19 -4.73
N ARG A 42 -42.68 -15.66 -3.73
CA ARG A 42 -41.79 -16.43 -2.85
C ARG A 42 -42.10 -16.22 -1.35
N ARG A 43 -43.39 -16.20 -1.05
CA ARG A 43 -43.95 -16.01 0.30
C ARG A 43 -44.20 -17.37 0.98
N PRO A 44 -44.17 -17.44 2.32
CA PRO A 44 -43.90 -16.35 3.26
C PRO A 44 -42.42 -15.96 3.29
N VAL A 45 -42.15 -14.71 3.67
CA VAL A 45 -40.81 -14.20 3.96
C VAL A 45 -40.60 -14.11 5.46
N THR A 46 -39.41 -14.52 5.91
CA THR A 46 -38.98 -14.44 7.31
C THR A 46 -37.85 -13.43 7.44
N LEU A 47 -37.96 -12.49 8.37
CA LEU A 47 -36.89 -11.54 8.66
C LEU A 47 -35.69 -12.28 9.27
N LEU A 48 -34.52 -12.15 8.65
CA LEU A 48 -33.28 -12.76 9.11
C LEU A 48 -32.35 -11.76 9.78
N TRP A 49 -32.31 -10.53 9.29
CA TRP A 49 -31.44 -9.50 9.83
C TRP A 49 -32.03 -8.12 9.54
N CYS A 50 -31.84 -7.19 10.47
CA CYS A 50 -32.12 -5.78 10.27
C CYS A 50 -31.17 -4.90 11.07
N GLN A 51 -30.91 -3.69 10.58
CA GLN A 51 -30.16 -2.67 11.30
C GLN A 51 -30.79 -1.30 11.04
N ASP A 52 -30.87 -0.47 12.08
CA ASP A 52 -31.33 0.90 11.99
C ASP A 52 -30.21 1.90 11.69
N PHE A 53 -30.57 2.98 11.00
CA PHE A 53 -29.68 4.03 10.54
C PHE A 53 -30.33 5.40 10.72
N GLY A 54 -29.49 6.41 10.97
CA GLY A 54 -29.93 7.79 11.16
C GLY A 54 -30.35 8.47 9.86
N SER A 55 -29.96 7.92 8.70
CA SER A 55 -30.27 8.48 7.38
C SER A 55 -30.61 7.42 6.33
N ARG A 56 -31.39 7.83 5.32
CA ARG A 56 -31.76 6.94 4.20
C ARG A 56 -30.54 6.52 3.38
N GLN A 57 -29.55 7.40 3.24
CA GLN A 57 -28.33 7.11 2.48
C GLN A 57 -27.49 6.02 3.16
N GLU A 58 -27.39 6.03 4.48
CA GLU A 58 -26.68 4.98 5.24
C GLU A 58 -27.38 3.62 5.10
N ALA A 59 -28.72 3.57 5.22
CA ALA A 59 -29.49 2.35 5.02
C ALA A 59 -29.35 1.80 3.58
N LEU A 60 -29.32 2.68 2.58
CA LEU A 60 -29.11 2.30 1.18
C LEU A 60 -27.68 1.78 0.94
N ALA A 61 -26.66 2.40 1.54
CA ALA A 61 -25.28 1.93 1.46
C ALA A 61 -25.12 0.54 2.09
N ALA A 62 -25.74 0.32 3.26
CA ALA A 62 -25.79 -0.98 3.91
C ALA A 62 -26.53 -2.02 3.05
N GLU A 63 -27.65 -1.66 2.41
CA GLU A 63 -28.33 -2.53 1.44
C GLU A 63 -27.38 -2.94 0.31
N PHE A 64 -26.72 -1.99 -0.35
CA PHE A 64 -25.80 -2.28 -1.46
C PHE A 64 -24.65 -3.19 -1.04
N GLN A 65 -24.10 -2.97 0.15
CA GLN A 65 -23.03 -3.78 0.70
C GLN A 65 -23.50 -5.23 0.95
N VAL A 66 -24.63 -5.41 1.63
CA VAL A 66 -25.14 -6.75 2.00
C VAL A 66 -25.70 -7.49 0.79
N LYS A 67 -26.30 -6.79 -0.19
CA LYS A 67 -26.89 -7.39 -1.39
C LYS A 67 -25.91 -8.26 -2.16
N GLY A 68 -24.64 -7.83 -2.27
CA GLY A 68 -23.55 -8.55 -2.95
C GLY A 68 -22.91 -9.68 -2.15
N TRP A 69 -23.31 -9.93 -0.90
CA TRP A 69 -22.72 -10.97 -0.07
C TRP A 69 -23.17 -12.38 -0.45
N SER A 70 -22.27 -13.35 -0.26
CA SER A 70 -22.58 -14.77 -0.42
C SER A 70 -23.64 -15.22 0.61
N ARG A 71 -24.37 -16.29 0.28
CA ARG A 71 -25.39 -16.88 1.16
C ARG A 71 -24.82 -17.17 2.57
N ARG A 72 -23.65 -17.81 2.64
CA ARG A 72 -22.97 -18.10 3.92
C ARG A 72 -22.73 -16.85 4.75
N LYS A 73 -22.32 -15.75 4.11
CA LYS A 73 -22.04 -14.49 4.80
C LYS A 73 -23.31 -13.81 5.32
N LYS A 74 -24.43 -13.90 4.58
CA LYS A 74 -25.75 -13.42 5.03
C LYS A 74 -26.29 -14.26 6.19
N GLU A 75 -26.09 -15.58 6.15
CA GLU A 75 -26.48 -16.49 7.23
C GLU A 75 -25.62 -16.29 8.49
N ALA A 76 -24.32 -16.04 8.34
CA ALA A 76 -23.44 -15.71 9.46
C ALA A 76 -23.81 -14.36 10.10
N LEU A 77 -24.16 -13.36 9.28
CA LEU A 77 -24.65 -12.07 9.76
C LEU A 77 -25.96 -12.22 10.56
N ALA A 78 -26.88 -13.05 10.08
CA ALA A 78 -28.14 -13.33 10.76
C ALA A 78 -27.96 -14.11 12.09
N ARG A 79 -26.88 -14.87 12.24
CA ARG A 79 -26.52 -15.60 13.45
C ARG A 79 -25.69 -14.79 14.45
N GLU A 80 -25.33 -13.54 14.10
CA GLU A 80 -24.35 -12.73 14.84
C GLU A 80 -23.00 -13.44 15.07
N ASP A 81 -22.69 -14.41 14.21
CA ASP A 81 -21.49 -15.24 14.30
C ASP A 81 -20.36 -14.55 13.52
N TRP A 82 -19.64 -13.68 14.22
CA TRP A 82 -18.56 -12.87 13.65
C TRP A 82 -17.37 -13.71 13.17
N ALA A 83 -17.14 -14.89 13.76
CA ALA A 83 -16.07 -15.81 13.33
C ALA A 83 -16.41 -16.42 11.97
N ASP A 84 -17.64 -16.94 11.81
CA ASP A 84 -18.09 -17.50 10.53
C ASP A 84 -18.25 -16.40 9.45
N LEU A 85 -18.60 -15.17 9.85
CA LEU A 85 -18.67 -14.02 8.94
C LEU A 85 -17.28 -13.66 8.37
N HIS A 86 -16.25 -13.69 9.23
CA HIS A 86 -14.86 -13.45 8.84
C HIS A 86 -14.39 -14.53 7.87
N ASP A 87 -14.60 -15.80 8.21
CA ASP A 87 -14.22 -16.93 7.34
C ASP A 87 -14.99 -16.92 6.02
N ALA A 88 -16.27 -16.57 6.04
CA ALA A 88 -17.10 -16.44 4.84
C ALA A 88 -16.68 -15.28 3.91
N ALA A 89 -15.92 -14.30 4.43
CA ALA A 89 -15.37 -13.19 3.65
C ALA A 89 -14.09 -13.56 2.88
N ILE A 90 -13.41 -14.65 3.28
CA ILE A 90 -12.18 -15.13 2.62
C ILE A 90 -12.54 -15.90 1.32
N PRO A 91 -11.92 -15.55 0.17
CA PRO A 91 -12.13 -16.24 -1.09
C PRO A 91 -11.88 -17.76 -0.99
N PRO A 92 -12.66 -18.61 -1.69
CA PRO A 92 -12.55 -20.07 -1.58
C PRO A 92 -11.14 -20.63 -1.82
N ARG A 93 -10.34 -19.99 -2.69
CA ARG A 93 -8.96 -20.40 -3.00
C ARG A 93 -8.00 -20.23 -1.83
N GLU A 94 -8.15 -19.17 -1.03
CA GLU A 94 -7.28 -18.91 0.13
C GLU A 94 -7.64 -19.82 1.31
N ARG A 95 -8.90 -20.24 1.42
CA ARG A 95 -9.37 -21.18 2.46
C ARG A 95 -8.76 -22.58 2.30
N ALA A 96 -8.62 -23.06 1.06
CA ALA A 96 -8.03 -24.37 0.77
C ALA A 96 -6.52 -24.43 1.07
N LEU A 97 -5.83 -23.29 1.02
CA LEU A 97 -4.41 -23.16 1.37
C LEU A 97 -4.19 -23.24 2.89
N ARG A 98 -5.06 -22.65 3.70
CA ARG A 98 -4.99 -22.72 5.16
C ARG A 98 -5.18 -24.14 5.71
N LEU A 99 -6.08 -24.92 5.10
CA LEU A 99 -6.30 -26.32 5.47
C LEU A 99 -5.12 -27.24 5.10
N ARG A 100 -4.22 -26.82 4.20
CA ARG A 100 -3.01 -27.58 3.82
C ARG A 100 -1.80 -27.26 4.68
N SER A 101 -1.65 -26.03 5.19
CA SER A 101 -0.49 -25.68 6.02
C SER A 101 -0.63 -26.08 7.49
N GLY A 102 -1.84 -26.40 7.96
CA GLY A 102 -2.08 -26.86 9.34
C GLY A 102 -1.82 -28.35 9.59
N ARG A 103 -1.23 -29.09 8.63
CA ARG A 103 -1.05 -30.56 8.73
C ARG A 103 0.40 -31.02 8.93
N THR A 104 1.34 -30.09 9.10
CA THR A 104 2.78 -30.41 9.19
C THR A 104 3.39 -30.21 10.57
N GLU A 105 2.63 -29.84 11.61
CA GLU A 105 3.19 -29.48 12.92
C GLU A 105 2.68 -30.29 14.13
N GLU A 106 1.84 -31.33 13.95
CA GLU A 106 1.25 -32.07 15.09
C GLU A 106 1.57 -33.58 15.19
N GLU A 107 2.39 -34.19 14.31
CA GLU A 107 2.61 -35.66 14.35
C GLU A 107 4.01 -36.16 14.79
N ASP A 108 5.02 -35.31 14.96
CA ASP A 108 6.34 -35.76 15.45
C ASP A 108 6.59 -35.32 16.90
N GLY A 109 6.18 -36.14 17.87
CA GLY A 109 6.61 -35.89 19.24
C GLY A 109 5.97 -36.65 20.38
N GLN A 110 5.43 -37.88 20.21
CA GLN A 110 5.11 -38.74 21.35
C GLN A 110 5.30 -40.23 21.04
N SER A 111 6.51 -40.74 21.20
CA SER A 111 6.75 -42.09 21.73
C SER A 111 8.23 -42.25 22.08
N GLU A 112 8.55 -42.19 23.36
CA GLU A 112 9.25 -43.30 24.04
C GLU A 112 9.29 -43.03 25.55
N ASP A 113 8.97 -44.10 26.25
CA ASP A 113 8.56 -44.15 27.64
C ASP A 113 9.70 -44.85 28.42
N ARG A 114 9.91 -44.39 29.66
CA ARG A 114 10.42 -45.12 30.85
C ARG A 114 11.89 -45.04 31.29
N ALA A 115 11.93 -44.76 32.60
CA ALA A 115 12.86 -45.18 33.65
C ALA A 115 14.20 -44.42 33.73
N GLY A 116 14.61 -43.83 34.85
CA GLY A 116 14.09 -43.78 36.20
C GLY A 116 15.21 -43.30 37.14
N ILE A 117 14.79 -42.80 38.31
CA ILE A 117 15.53 -42.77 39.57
C ILE A 117 16.46 -41.57 39.86
N SER A 118 15.98 -40.79 40.85
CA SER A 118 16.68 -40.14 41.97
C SER A 118 17.47 -38.85 41.74
N SER A 119 16.86 -37.76 42.20
CA SER A 119 17.54 -36.57 42.69
C SER A 119 18.13 -36.77 44.09
N GLU A 120 19.14 -35.96 44.38
CA GLU A 120 19.51 -35.37 45.69
C GLU A 120 20.12 -36.25 46.78
N GLN A 121 21.39 -35.94 47.10
CA GLN A 121 21.71 -35.49 48.46
C GLN A 121 22.95 -34.58 48.51
N GLU A 122 22.79 -33.52 49.29
CA GLU A 122 23.73 -32.47 49.66
C GLU A 122 24.96 -32.98 50.43
N LYS A 123 26.07 -32.22 50.35
CA LYS A 123 26.86 -31.67 51.49
C LYS A 123 28.14 -31.00 50.94
N SER A 124 28.36 -29.71 51.20
CA SER A 124 29.23 -29.15 52.28
C SER A 124 30.72 -29.50 52.07
N VAL A 125 31.75 -28.67 52.23
CA VAL A 125 31.99 -27.37 52.88
C VAL A 125 33.50 -27.08 52.67
N THR A 126 33.94 -25.82 52.84
CA THR A 126 35.34 -25.33 53.05
C THR A 126 36.37 -25.44 51.92
N SER A 127 37.42 -24.63 51.80
CA SER A 127 37.81 -23.27 52.22
C SER A 127 39.28 -23.10 51.82
N GLY A 128 39.73 -21.90 51.46
CA GLY A 128 41.16 -21.55 51.33
C GLY A 128 41.78 -22.03 50.01
N GLY A 129 42.67 -21.29 49.36
CA GLY A 129 43.50 -20.18 49.79
C GLY A 129 44.77 -20.23 48.95
N GLU A 130 45.19 -19.06 48.46
CA GLU A 130 46.58 -18.68 48.16
C GLU A 130 47.26 -19.17 46.86
N ASN A 131 47.42 -18.19 45.96
CA ASN A 131 48.69 -17.74 45.37
C ASN A 131 49.84 -18.74 45.18
N HIS A 132 50.25 -18.92 43.92
CA HIS A 132 51.67 -18.86 43.60
C HIS A 132 51.95 -18.21 42.24
N VAL A 133 53.04 -17.45 42.26
CA VAL A 133 53.60 -16.53 41.28
C VAL A 133 54.80 -17.19 40.59
N ARG A 134 55.24 -16.64 39.44
CA ARG A 134 56.49 -16.87 38.66
C ARG A 134 56.49 -18.10 37.74
N SER A 135 57.05 -18.08 36.53
CA SER A 135 57.97 -17.16 35.84
C SER A 135 57.97 -17.55 34.34
N GLU A 136 57.83 -16.59 33.43
CA GLU A 136 58.90 -16.10 32.51
C GLU A 136 59.72 -17.15 31.76
N GLU A 137 59.56 -17.13 30.43
CA GLU A 137 60.59 -17.13 29.35
C GLU A 137 59.80 -17.29 28.02
N GLY A 138 59.78 -16.37 27.05
CA GLY A 138 60.83 -15.52 26.55
C GLY A 138 61.32 -16.06 25.20
N LYS A 139 60.60 -15.81 24.09
CA LYS A 139 61.18 -15.85 22.73
C LYS A 139 60.48 -14.85 21.80
N SER A 140 61.24 -13.80 21.52
CA SER A 140 61.03 -12.77 20.52
C SER A 140 61.06 -13.35 19.10
N ALA A 141 60.13 -12.92 18.24
CA ALA A 141 60.36 -12.80 16.82
C ALA A 141 59.46 -11.69 16.25
N LEU A 142 60.12 -10.70 15.66
CA LEU A 142 59.58 -9.55 14.95
C LEU A 142 58.58 -9.97 13.85
N SER A 143 57.44 -9.30 13.81
CA SER A 143 56.67 -9.09 12.58
C SER A 143 55.73 -7.91 12.76
N SER A 144 56.05 -6.81 12.07
CA SER A 144 55.24 -5.60 11.93
C SER A 144 53.78 -5.91 11.59
N PRO A 145 52.79 -5.18 12.14
CA PRO A 145 51.40 -5.34 11.72
C PRO A 145 51.22 -4.71 10.33
N PRO A 146 50.44 -5.32 9.42
CA PRO A 146 50.15 -4.71 8.14
C PRO A 146 49.23 -3.52 8.39
N VAL A 147 49.65 -2.36 7.87
CA VAL A 147 48.82 -1.17 7.67
C VAL A 147 47.66 -1.58 6.76
N ARG A 148 46.58 -2.03 7.37
CA ARG A 148 45.35 -2.34 6.66
C ARG A 148 44.66 -1.00 6.44
N ALA A 149 44.85 -0.48 5.24
CA ALA A 149 44.18 0.70 4.71
C ALA A 149 42.73 0.74 5.23
N GLU A 150 42.49 1.69 6.13
CA GLU A 150 41.14 2.14 6.45
C GLU A 150 40.56 2.61 5.12
N ARG A 151 39.79 1.73 4.49
CA ARG A 151 38.82 2.14 3.48
C ARG A 151 37.92 3.10 4.21
N SER A 152 38.21 4.39 4.01
CA SER A 152 37.36 5.53 4.18
C SER A 152 35.91 5.06 4.22
N ARG A 153 35.33 5.06 5.43
CA ARG A 153 33.88 4.98 5.59
C ARG A 153 33.34 6.16 4.79
N SER A 154 32.95 5.84 3.56
CA SER A 154 32.16 6.67 2.67
C SER A 154 31.16 7.42 3.52
N THR A 155 31.33 8.73 3.57
CA THR A 155 30.40 9.76 4.06
C THR A 155 29.02 9.20 4.37
N LEU A 156 28.68 9.16 5.66
CA LEU A 156 27.29 9.10 6.11
C LEU A 156 26.58 10.25 5.39
N VAL A 157 25.79 9.91 4.37
CA VAL A 157 24.80 10.83 3.85
C VAL A 157 23.96 11.19 5.08
N ASP A 158 23.86 12.47 5.40
CA ASP A 158 23.01 12.98 6.48
C ASP A 158 21.57 12.72 6.05
N GLU A 159 21.14 11.48 6.22
CA GLU A 159 19.91 10.95 5.66
C GLU A 159 18.75 11.52 6.46
N THR A 160 17.96 12.39 5.83
CA THR A 160 16.76 12.93 6.46
C THR A 160 15.85 11.79 6.94
N PRO A 161 15.49 11.76 8.23
CA PRO A 161 14.68 10.68 8.77
C PRO A 161 13.28 10.71 8.18
N PRO A 162 12.62 9.55 7.98
CA PRO A 162 11.24 9.49 7.52
C PRO A 162 10.30 10.33 8.40
N PRO A 163 9.25 10.94 7.83
CA PRO A 163 8.29 11.71 8.58
C PRO A 163 7.48 10.81 9.50
N VAL A 164 7.14 11.34 10.67
CA VAL A 164 6.27 10.69 11.64
C VAL A 164 4.81 10.99 11.32
N ILE A 165 3.98 9.95 11.28
CA ILE A 165 2.54 10.10 11.04
C ILE A 165 1.83 10.22 12.38
N VAL A 166 1.17 11.36 12.60
CA VAL A 166 0.46 11.67 13.84
C VAL A 166 -1.04 11.68 13.58
N LEU A 167 -1.78 10.73 14.15
CA LEU A 167 -3.23 10.68 14.09
C LEU A 167 -3.82 11.36 15.32
N VAL A 168 -4.49 12.49 15.12
CA VAL A 168 -5.08 13.30 16.18
C VAL A 168 -6.53 12.92 16.39
N ARG A 169 -6.84 12.45 17.59
CA ARG A 169 -8.18 12.04 18.05
C ARG A 169 -8.91 11.10 17.05
N PRO A 170 -8.24 10.04 16.52
CA PRO A 170 -8.87 9.12 15.59
C PRO A 170 -10.10 8.46 16.22
N GLN A 171 -11.16 8.30 15.42
CA GLN A 171 -12.47 7.86 15.95
C GLN A 171 -12.63 6.35 15.94
N LEU A 172 -12.07 5.64 14.95
CA LEU A 172 -12.25 4.21 14.77
C LEU A 172 -10.91 3.49 14.69
N GLY A 173 -10.76 2.40 15.47
CA GLY A 173 -9.58 1.53 15.41
C GLY A 173 -9.30 0.99 14.00
N GLU A 174 -10.34 0.70 13.22
CA GLU A 174 -10.19 0.30 11.81
C GLU A 174 -9.46 1.33 10.96
N ASN A 175 -9.71 2.63 11.18
CA ASN A 175 -9.07 3.68 10.39
C ASN A 175 -7.59 3.84 10.79
N ILE A 176 -7.25 3.58 12.05
CA ILE A 176 -5.86 3.47 12.50
C ILE A 176 -5.17 2.31 11.76
N GLY A 177 -5.81 1.14 11.71
CA GLY A 177 -5.30 -0.01 10.96
C GLY A 177 -5.13 0.27 9.46
N LYS A 178 -6.14 0.86 8.81
CA LYS A 178 -6.06 1.25 7.38
C LYS A 178 -4.96 2.29 7.14
N ALA A 179 -4.76 3.24 8.06
CA ALA A 179 -3.66 4.20 7.99
C ALA A 179 -2.29 3.52 8.14
N ALA A 180 -2.14 2.58 9.09
CA ALA A 180 -0.92 1.79 9.26
C ALA A 180 -0.56 0.98 7.99
N ARG A 181 -1.57 0.36 7.37
CA ARG A 181 -1.41 -0.31 6.07
C ARG A 181 -0.93 0.66 4.99
N ALA A 182 -1.56 1.83 4.91
CA ALA A 182 -1.18 2.87 3.95
C ALA A 182 0.26 3.35 4.17
N MET A 183 0.70 3.50 5.42
CA MET A 183 2.08 3.87 5.77
C MET A 183 3.09 2.83 5.30
N LEU A 184 2.85 1.55 5.64
CA LEU A 184 3.80 0.48 5.33
C LEU A 184 3.95 0.24 3.83
N ASN A 185 2.88 0.42 3.04
CA ASN A 185 2.94 0.36 1.57
C ASN A 185 4.00 1.31 0.97
N PHE A 186 4.33 2.39 1.68
CA PHE A 186 5.25 3.44 1.23
C PHE A 186 6.48 3.57 2.12
N GLY A 187 6.78 2.57 2.96
CA GLY A 187 7.99 2.53 3.77
C GLY A 187 7.96 3.39 5.03
N LEU A 188 6.80 3.89 5.46
CA LEU A 188 6.64 4.61 6.71
C LEU A 188 6.25 3.64 7.84
N THR A 189 6.94 3.73 8.97
CA THR A 189 6.73 2.82 10.11
C THR A 189 6.42 3.51 11.42
N GLU A 190 6.77 4.79 11.59
CA GLU A 190 6.55 5.49 12.86
C GLU A 190 5.18 6.17 12.91
N MET A 191 4.31 5.63 13.76
CA MET A 191 2.98 6.17 14.04
C MET A 191 2.91 6.74 15.47
N ARG A 192 2.24 7.89 15.62
CA ARG A 192 1.88 8.48 16.91
C ARG A 192 0.39 8.75 16.96
N LEU A 193 -0.23 8.43 18.10
CA LEU A 193 -1.66 8.62 18.33
C LEU A 193 -1.83 9.69 19.41
N VAL A 194 -2.65 10.70 19.16
CA VAL A 194 -3.01 11.71 20.16
C VAL A 194 -4.44 11.47 20.60
N SER A 195 -4.64 11.09 21.86
CA SER A 195 -5.96 10.90 22.48
C SER A 195 -6.95 10.11 21.60
N PRO A 196 -6.63 8.86 21.20
CA PRO A 196 -7.54 8.03 20.40
C PRO A 196 -8.86 7.80 21.14
N ARG A 197 -10.00 8.01 20.45
CA ARG A 197 -11.32 8.05 21.10
C ARG A 197 -11.70 6.73 21.78
N ASP A 198 -11.45 5.62 21.09
CA ASP A 198 -11.74 4.27 21.59
C ASP A 198 -10.57 3.67 22.40
N GLY A 199 -9.59 4.50 22.77
CA GLY A 199 -8.37 4.05 23.45
C GLY A 199 -7.40 3.28 22.56
N TRP A 200 -6.27 2.89 23.14
CA TRP A 200 -5.22 2.12 22.49
C TRP A 200 -4.52 1.18 23.50
N PRO A 201 -4.19 -0.07 23.14
CA PRO A 201 -4.39 -0.74 21.85
C PRO A 201 -5.86 -1.08 21.55
N ASN A 202 -6.22 -1.12 20.26
CA ASN A 202 -7.58 -1.42 19.81
C ASN A 202 -7.62 -2.70 18.93
N PRO A 203 -8.36 -3.76 19.30
CA PRO A 203 -8.42 -5.02 18.54
C PRO A 203 -8.86 -4.88 17.10
N SER A 204 -9.71 -3.89 16.78
CA SER A 204 -10.22 -3.64 15.43
C SER A 204 -9.16 -3.09 14.48
N ALA A 205 -8.03 -2.60 14.99
CA ALA A 205 -6.94 -2.06 14.17
C ALA A 205 -6.13 -3.17 13.48
N GLY A 206 -5.91 -4.31 14.14
CA GLY A 206 -5.09 -5.41 13.62
C GLY A 206 -5.61 -5.98 12.29
N PRO A 207 -6.86 -6.48 12.23
CA PRO A 207 -7.44 -6.99 10.98
C PRO A 207 -7.45 -5.96 9.84
N ALA A 208 -7.66 -4.69 10.18
CA ALA A 208 -7.68 -3.60 9.20
C ALA A 208 -6.29 -3.23 8.65
N ALA A 209 -5.23 -3.48 9.42
CA ALA A 209 -3.84 -3.26 9.01
C ALA A 209 -3.32 -4.32 8.02
N SER A 210 -3.92 -5.51 7.98
CA SER A 210 -3.65 -6.54 6.97
C SER A 210 -2.15 -6.81 6.75
N GLY A 211 -1.42 -7.07 7.84
CA GLY A 211 0.02 -7.36 7.81
C GLY A 211 0.93 -6.17 8.11
N ALA A 212 0.38 -4.98 8.34
CA ALA A 212 1.13 -3.81 8.83
C ALA A 212 1.27 -3.76 10.36
N ASP A 213 1.41 -4.92 11.00
CA ASP A 213 1.46 -5.08 12.46
C ASP A 213 2.64 -4.34 13.09
N ILE A 214 3.77 -4.25 12.37
CA ILE A 214 4.97 -3.53 12.83
C ILE A 214 4.70 -2.05 13.14
N VAL A 215 3.83 -1.40 12.36
CA VAL A 215 3.46 0.00 12.56
C VAL A 215 2.58 0.15 13.81
N LEU A 216 1.65 -0.79 14.03
CA LEU A 216 0.78 -0.77 15.20
C LEU A 216 1.53 -1.10 16.49
N GLN A 217 2.45 -2.07 16.45
CA GLN A 217 3.25 -2.48 17.60
C GLN A 217 4.20 -1.37 18.10
N THR A 218 4.69 -0.56 17.17
CA THR A 218 5.59 0.57 17.48
C THR A 218 4.85 1.89 17.72
N ALA A 219 3.52 1.91 17.56
CA ALA A 219 2.71 3.10 17.72
C ALA A 219 2.75 3.61 19.17
N LYS A 220 3.03 4.91 19.33
CA LYS A 220 3.09 5.57 20.65
C LYS A 220 1.89 6.47 20.87
N VAL A 221 1.34 6.45 22.08
CA VAL A 221 0.20 7.29 22.47
C VAL A 221 0.69 8.50 23.25
N TYR A 222 0.10 9.66 22.97
CA TYR A 222 0.39 10.94 23.62
C TYR A 222 -0.91 11.64 24.01
N ASP A 223 -0.85 12.48 25.05
CA ASP A 223 -2.00 13.24 25.55
C ASP A 223 -2.27 14.51 24.74
N SER A 224 -1.27 15.01 24.00
CA SER A 224 -1.38 16.25 23.23
C SER A 224 -0.56 16.22 21.95
N VAL A 225 -0.94 17.05 20.98
CA VAL A 225 -0.19 17.26 19.73
C VAL A 225 1.20 17.82 20.02
N ALA A 226 1.33 18.72 20.99
CA ALA A 226 2.61 19.28 21.41
C ALA A 226 3.57 18.18 21.90
N ALA A 227 3.09 17.27 22.75
CA ALA A 227 3.90 16.14 23.21
C ALA A 227 4.26 15.18 22.07
N ALA A 228 3.30 14.90 21.18
CA ALA A 228 3.51 14.03 20.03
C ALA A 228 4.44 14.61 18.95
N THR A 229 4.80 15.88 19.01
CA THR A 229 5.65 16.56 18.01
C THR A 229 6.89 17.22 18.61
N ALA A 230 7.17 16.99 19.90
CA ALA A 230 8.21 17.70 20.64
C ALA A 230 9.63 17.52 20.07
N ASP A 231 9.92 16.40 19.43
CA ASP A 231 11.20 16.08 18.79
C ASP A 231 11.22 16.39 17.27
N CYS A 232 10.17 17.00 16.72
CA CYS A 232 10.04 17.30 15.30
C CYS A 232 10.34 18.77 15.01
N ALA A 233 11.32 19.01 14.12
CA ALA A 233 11.68 20.35 13.66
C ALA A 233 10.66 20.90 12.66
N GLN A 234 10.07 20.04 11.82
CA GLN A 234 9.05 20.42 10.85
C GLN A 234 7.73 19.75 11.19
N ILE A 235 6.65 20.53 11.21
CA ILE A 235 5.32 20.04 11.56
C ILE A 235 4.35 20.51 10.48
N TYR A 236 3.63 19.56 9.90
CA TYR A 236 2.68 19.77 8.82
C TYR A 236 1.27 19.43 9.29
N ALA A 237 0.28 20.28 9.01
CA ALA A 237 -1.12 20.01 9.32
C ALA A 237 -1.92 19.71 8.05
N THR A 238 -2.59 18.56 7.97
CA THR A 238 -3.46 18.25 6.85
C THR A 238 -4.86 18.85 7.03
N THR A 239 -5.27 19.73 6.11
CA THR A 239 -6.64 20.24 6.10
C THR A 239 -7.09 20.70 4.72
N VAL A 240 -8.38 20.51 4.46
CA VAL A 240 -9.09 21.01 3.28
C VAL A 240 -9.79 22.35 3.56
N ARG A 241 -9.86 22.77 4.84
CA ARG A 241 -10.59 23.96 5.27
C ARG A 241 -9.63 25.15 5.38
N LYS A 242 -10.03 26.30 4.83
CA LYS A 242 -9.37 27.59 5.07
C LYS A 242 -9.68 28.06 6.51
N ARG A 243 -8.94 27.57 7.51
CA ARG A 243 -9.25 27.76 8.94
C ARG A 243 -8.95 29.16 9.50
N GLY A 244 -8.90 30.21 8.67
CA GLY A 244 -8.58 31.58 9.12
C GLY A 244 -7.16 31.76 9.68
N VAL A 245 -6.33 30.71 9.64
CA VAL A 245 -4.93 30.73 10.05
C VAL A 245 -4.06 31.08 8.84
N THR A 246 -3.28 32.15 8.95
CA THR A 246 -2.36 32.60 7.89
C THR A 246 -1.05 31.81 7.97
N LYS A 247 -1.04 30.61 7.37
CA LYS A 247 0.15 29.77 7.25
C LYS A 247 0.43 29.41 5.80
N PRO A 248 1.69 29.11 5.43
CA PRO A 248 2.01 28.57 4.12
C PRO A 248 1.15 27.34 3.83
N VAL A 249 0.55 27.29 2.65
CA VAL A 249 -0.26 26.16 2.18
C VAL A 249 0.46 25.53 1.01
N VAL A 250 0.69 24.23 1.09
CA VAL A 250 1.40 23.44 0.08
C VAL A 250 0.58 22.21 -0.30
N THR A 251 0.84 21.69 -1.50
CA THR A 251 0.31 20.39 -1.91
C THR A 251 1.10 19.25 -1.25
N PRO A 252 0.57 18.01 -1.23
CA PRO A 252 1.33 16.84 -0.77
C PRO A 252 2.67 16.65 -1.49
N GLU A 253 2.75 16.93 -2.79
CA GLU A 253 3.98 16.86 -3.59
C GLU A 253 5.04 17.87 -3.13
N GLN A 254 4.62 19.11 -2.89
CA GLN A 254 5.49 20.18 -2.38
C GLN A 254 5.95 19.85 -0.97
N ALA A 255 5.05 19.40 -0.08
CA ALA A 255 5.41 18.97 1.26
C ALA A 255 6.42 17.81 1.26
N ALA A 256 6.25 16.83 0.36
CA ALA A 256 7.20 15.73 0.21
C ALA A 256 8.59 16.24 -0.17
N THR A 257 8.67 17.17 -1.12
CA THR A 257 9.94 17.79 -1.55
C THR A 257 10.61 18.54 -0.39
N GLU A 258 9.83 19.33 0.36
CA GLU A 258 10.33 20.05 1.55
C GLU A 258 10.83 19.08 2.64
N ILE A 259 10.08 18.01 2.92
CA ILE A 259 10.43 17.01 3.92
C ILE A 259 11.75 16.32 3.56
N HIS A 260 11.99 16.00 2.28
CA HIS A 260 13.25 15.38 1.87
C HIS A 260 14.44 16.36 1.95
N ALA A 261 14.20 17.63 1.66
CA ALA A 261 15.26 18.65 1.64
C ALA A 261 15.59 19.25 3.03
N ALA A 262 14.66 19.21 3.97
CA ALA A 262 14.84 19.83 5.29
C ALA A 262 15.59 18.92 6.27
N PRO A 263 16.56 19.43 7.03
CA PRO A 263 17.22 18.64 8.07
C PRO A 263 16.30 18.43 9.28
N GLY A 264 16.53 17.32 9.99
CA GLY A 264 15.82 16.98 11.22
C GLY A 264 14.50 16.23 11.01
N ARG A 265 13.80 15.95 12.12
CA ARG A 265 12.58 15.15 12.10
C ARG A 265 11.38 15.96 11.63
N SER A 266 10.53 15.34 10.82
CA SER A 266 9.27 15.90 10.37
C SER A 266 8.08 15.14 10.96
N ALA A 267 6.98 15.82 11.27
CA ALA A 267 5.70 15.24 11.67
C ALA A 267 4.57 15.73 10.77
N ILE A 268 3.65 14.83 10.42
CA ILE A 268 2.46 15.15 9.63
C ILE A 268 1.23 14.80 10.45
N LEU A 269 0.42 15.81 10.75
CA LEU A 269 -0.78 15.72 11.54
C LEU A 269 -2.00 15.40 10.66
N PHE A 270 -2.77 14.41 11.07
CA PHE A 270 -4.06 14.06 10.48
C PHE A 270 -5.15 14.12 11.54
N GLY A 271 -6.24 14.84 11.24
CA GLY A 271 -7.34 15.01 12.19
C GLY A 271 -8.41 13.92 12.09
N PRO A 272 -9.43 13.98 12.97
CA PRO A 272 -10.55 13.06 12.95
C PRO A 272 -11.36 13.14 11.65
N GLU A 273 -11.99 12.03 11.29
CA GLU A 273 -12.63 11.78 10.00
C GLU A 273 -13.73 12.79 9.63
N ARG A 274 -14.49 13.28 10.62
CA ARG A 274 -15.62 14.20 10.39
C ARG A 274 -15.24 15.66 10.57
N SER A 275 -14.43 15.97 11.58
CA SER A 275 -14.13 17.34 12.02
C SER A 275 -12.80 17.87 11.49
N GLY A 276 -11.86 17.01 11.12
CA GLY A 276 -10.46 17.38 10.85
C GLY A 276 -9.77 17.99 12.07
N LEU A 277 -8.51 18.41 11.88
CA LEU A 277 -7.67 19.00 12.94
C LEU A 277 -8.31 20.26 13.53
N GLU A 278 -8.32 20.46 14.84
CA GLU A 278 -8.80 21.71 15.43
C GLU A 278 -7.88 22.89 15.13
N THR A 279 -8.37 24.12 15.37
CA THR A 279 -7.57 25.34 15.14
C THR A 279 -6.27 25.30 15.94
N ASP A 280 -6.33 24.80 17.18
CA ASP A 280 -5.16 24.68 18.06
C ASP A 280 -4.17 23.62 17.56
N ASP A 281 -4.65 22.50 17.00
CA ASP A 281 -3.75 21.51 16.38
C ASP A 281 -3.06 22.10 15.15
N VAL A 282 -3.79 22.85 14.32
CA VAL A 282 -3.23 23.56 13.16
C VAL A 282 -2.27 24.65 13.61
N ALA A 283 -2.48 25.26 14.78
CA ALA A 283 -1.61 26.29 15.35
C ALA A 283 -0.20 25.75 15.67
N VAL A 284 -0.06 24.47 16.00
CA VAL A 284 1.24 23.82 16.25
C VAL A 284 2.05 23.62 14.95
N ALA A 285 1.39 23.36 13.83
CA ALA A 285 2.07 23.11 12.55
C ALA A 285 2.69 24.38 11.94
N ARG A 286 3.83 24.28 11.25
CA ARG A 286 4.40 25.42 10.50
C ARG A 286 3.73 25.61 9.15
N THR A 287 3.40 24.50 8.51
CA THR A 287 2.89 24.46 7.14
C THR A 287 1.60 23.66 7.08
N ILE A 288 0.67 24.09 6.23
CA ILE A 288 -0.58 23.37 5.95
C ILE A 288 -0.41 22.56 4.67
N ILE A 289 -0.77 21.29 4.72
CA ILE A 289 -0.90 20.45 3.53
C ILE A 289 -2.38 20.43 3.14
N THR A 290 -2.66 20.86 1.91
CA THR A 290 -3.99 20.76 1.32
C THR A 290 -3.94 19.88 0.09
N VAL A 291 -4.65 18.75 0.14
CA VAL A 291 -4.83 17.86 -1.01
C VAL A 291 -5.78 18.53 -2.01
N PRO A 292 -5.40 18.69 -3.29
CA PRO A 292 -6.31 19.21 -4.31
C PRO A 292 -7.42 18.19 -4.58
N ILE A 293 -8.64 18.50 -4.15
CA ILE A 293 -9.84 17.67 -4.30
C ILE A 293 -11.00 18.51 -4.83
N ASN A 294 -12.10 17.85 -5.22
CA ASN A 294 -13.30 18.52 -5.68
C ASN A 294 -13.83 19.49 -4.59
N PRO A 295 -13.95 20.80 -4.86
CA PRO A 295 -14.47 21.77 -3.88
C PRO A 295 -15.90 21.47 -3.43
N GLU A 296 -16.70 20.78 -4.24
CA GLU A 296 -18.07 20.38 -3.90
C GLU A 296 -18.12 19.14 -2.98
N PHE A 297 -17.02 18.39 -2.88
CA PHE A 297 -16.94 17.18 -2.06
C PHE A 297 -15.56 17.02 -1.42
N GLY A 298 -15.32 17.80 -0.37
CA GLY A 298 -14.04 17.89 0.31
C GLY A 298 -13.76 16.82 1.39
N SER A 299 -14.40 15.65 1.34
CA SER A 299 -14.34 14.66 2.43
C SER A 299 -13.51 13.44 2.06
N LEU A 300 -12.22 13.44 2.43
CA LEU A 300 -11.35 12.27 2.32
C LEU A 300 -11.41 11.42 3.60
N ASN A 301 -11.42 10.10 3.45
CA ASN A 301 -11.21 9.21 4.59
C ASN A 301 -9.80 9.38 5.16
N LEU A 302 -9.62 9.19 6.47
CA LEU A 302 -8.33 9.34 7.16
C LEU A 302 -7.22 8.53 6.47
N ALA A 303 -7.45 7.25 6.19
CA ALA A 303 -6.46 6.41 5.53
C ALA A 303 -6.19 6.85 4.08
N GLN A 304 -7.16 7.44 3.40
CA GLN A 304 -6.97 8.04 2.07
C GLN A 304 -6.15 9.33 2.12
N ALA A 305 -6.28 10.13 3.17
CA ALA A 305 -5.39 11.28 3.34
C ALA A 305 -3.96 10.82 3.61
N VAL A 306 -3.78 9.83 4.49
CA VAL A 306 -2.47 9.24 4.81
C VAL A 306 -1.83 8.62 3.57
N ILE A 307 -2.59 7.84 2.78
CA ILE A 307 -2.04 7.15 1.61
C ILE A 307 -1.53 8.13 0.54
N LEU A 308 -2.23 9.25 0.32
CA LEU A 308 -1.82 10.25 -0.67
C LEU A 308 -0.52 10.94 -0.26
N VAL A 309 -0.41 11.34 1.01
CA VAL A 309 0.81 12.00 1.51
C VAL A 309 1.97 11.01 1.56
N ALA A 310 1.73 9.77 2.00
CA ALA A 310 2.76 8.73 2.03
C ALA A 310 3.25 8.37 0.62
N TYR A 311 2.34 8.25 -0.35
CA TYR A 311 2.69 8.05 -1.76
C TYR A 311 3.57 9.17 -2.30
N GLU A 312 3.16 10.43 -2.09
CA GLU A 312 3.90 11.60 -2.56
C GLU A 312 5.29 11.67 -1.94
N TRP A 313 5.40 11.41 -0.64
CA TRP A 313 6.68 11.29 0.04
C TRP A 313 7.55 10.16 -0.55
N SER A 314 6.96 9.00 -0.84
CA SER A 314 7.68 7.85 -1.39
C SER A 314 8.28 8.09 -2.77
N LYS A 315 7.72 9.01 -3.57
CA LYS A 315 8.28 9.35 -4.88
C LYS A 315 9.69 9.94 -4.80
N GLY A 316 9.99 10.69 -3.73
CA GLY A 316 11.34 11.20 -3.48
C GLY A 316 12.34 10.09 -3.10
N LEU A 317 11.85 8.98 -2.54
CA LEU A 317 12.66 7.80 -2.24
C LEU A 317 13.01 7.00 -3.49
N THR A 318 12.19 7.05 -4.55
CA THR A 318 12.40 6.21 -5.74
C THR A 318 13.67 6.52 -6.55
N ALA A 319 14.34 7.64 -6.29
CA ALA A 319 15.66 7.91 -6.85
C ALA A 319 16.80 7.18 -6.11
N GLU A 320 16.65 6.84 -4.83
CA GLU A 320 17.76 6.38 -3.97
C GLU A 320 17.45 5.20 -3.01
N ARG A 321 16.19 4.87 -2.69
CA ARG A 321 15.80 3.93 -1.60
C ARG A 321 14.82 2.79 -1.96
N GLY A 322 15.00 2.14 -3.11
CA GLY A 322 14.61 0.72 -3.25
C GLY A 322 13.12 0.34 -3.13
N LEU A 323 12.17 1.28 -3.27
CA LEU A 323 10.79 0.91 -3.54
C LEU A 323 10.71 0.36 -4.97
N SER A 324 10.27 -0.89 -5.10
CA SER A 324 10.18 -1.62 -6.37
C SER A 324 9.27 -0.87 -7.36
N GLN A 325 9.86 -0.08 -8.25
CA GLN A 325 9.16 0.37 -9.44
C GLN A 325 8.92 -0.85 -10.34
N PRO A 326 7.81 -0.90 -11.11
CA PRO A 326 7.67 -1.88 -12.16
C PRO A 326 8.94 -1.83 -13.01
N SER A 327 9.55 -2.99 -13.25
CA SER A 327 10.82 -3.12 -13.98
C SER A 327 10.75 -2.26 -15.23
N ILE A 328 11.41 -1.11 -15.19
CA ILE A 328 11.66 -0.33 -16.40
C ILE A 328 12.62 -1.22 -17.17
N ASN A 329 12.09 -2.04 -18.08
CA ASN A 329 12.93 -2.69 -19.07
C ASN A 329 13.64 -1.55 -19.78
N PRO A 330 14.98 -1.42 -19.63
CA PRO A 330 15.68 -0.29 -20.20
C PRO A 330 15.45 -0.34 -21.70
N ILE A 331 14.67 0.61 -22.22
CA ILE A 331 14.53 0.82 -23.65
C ILE A 331 15.94 1.18 -24.11
N MET A 332 16.51 0.36 -25.00
CA MET A 332 17.85 0.62 -25.51
C MET A 332 17.88 2.01 -26.15
N PRO A 333 18.97 2.78 -25.98
CA PRO A 333 19.05 4.10 -26.57
C PRO A 333 18.95 4.01 -28.10
N PRO A 334 18.45 5.06 -28.76
CA PRO A 334 18.46 5.14 -30.21
C PRO A 334 19.87 4.93 -30.76
N ALA A 335 19.97 4.25 -31.90
CA ALA A 335 21.22 4.03 -32.61
C ALA A 335 21.84 5.38 -33.05
N PRO A 336 23.16 5.41 -33.28
CA PRO A 336 23.80 6.51 -33.97
C PRO A 336 23.10 6.85 -35.30
N GLN A 337 22.99 8.14 -35.60
CA GLN A 337 22.33 8.63 -36.82
C GLN A 337 22.92 8.02 -38.10
N GLU A 338 24.22 7.72 -38.11
CA GLU A 338 24.90 7.06 -39.24
C GLU A 338 24.31 5.67 -39.56
N GLU A 339 23.98 4.87 -38.55
CA GLU A 339 23.36 3.54 -38.76
C GLU A 339 21.96 3.68 -39.37
N LEU A 340 21.19 4.66 -38.89
CA LEU A 340 19.86 4.96 -39.39
C LEU A 340 19.90 5.49 -40.83
N ASP A 341 20.80 6.42 -41.12
CA ASP A 341 20.98 6.97 -42.47
C ASP A 341 21.47 5.88 -43.44
N GLY A 342 22.32 4.96 -42.98
CA GLY A 342 22.73 3.78 -43.75
C GLY A 342 21.56 2.86 -44.10
N MET A 343 20.65 2.60 -43.16
CA MET A 343 19.43 1.82 -43.39
C MET A 343 18.45 2.54 -44.33
N ILE A 344 18.24 3.85 -44.15
CA ILE A 344 17.40 4.67 -45.01
C ILE A 344 17.96 4.69 -46.44
N GLY A 345 19.28 4.84 -46.59
CA GLY A 345 19.96 4.79 -47.89
C GLY A 345 19.81 3.44 -48.58
N GLN A 346 19.90 2.33 -47.84
CA GLN A 346 19.64 0.99 -48.36
C GLN A 346 18.20 0.86 -48.89
N LEU A 347 17.21 1.30 -48.12
CA LEU A 347 15.81 1.29 -48.55
C LEU A 347 15.59 2.20 -49.78
N ASP A 348 16.17 3.39 -49.79
CA ASP A 348 16.04 4.33 -50.91
C ASP A 348 16.57 3.74 -52.22
N ALA A 349 17.74 3.09 -52.18
CA ALA A 349 18.31 2.41 -53.34
C ALA A 349 17.42 1.26 -53.84
N MET A 350 16.82 0.49 -52.94
CA MET A 350 15.88 -0.57 -53.29
C MET A 350 14.61 -0.01 -53.93
N LEU A 351 14.05 1.06 -53.36
CA LEU A 351 12.85 1.72 -53.89
C LEU A 351 13.10 2.38 -55.25
N MET A 352 14.30 2.94 -55.47
CA MET A 352 14.73 3.40 -56.79
C MET A 352 14.77 2.25 -57.81
N GLY A 353 15.43 1.14 -57.48
CA GLY A 353 15.53 -0.02 -58.37
C GLY A 353 14.17 -0.68 -58.68
N ALA A 354 13.22 -0.60 -57.75
CA ALA A 354 11.86 -1.10 -57.92
C ALA A 354 10.91 -0.14 -58.66
N GLY A 355 11.38 1.07 -59.03
CA GLY A 355 10.55 2.06 -59.74
C GLY A 355 9.51 2.76 -58.87
N PHE A 356 9.65 2.75 -57.53
CA PHE A 356 8.70 3.41 -56.63
C PHE A 356 8.61 4.93 -56.87
N PHE A 357 9.75 5.56 -57.16
CA PHE A 357 9.86 7.00 -57.42
C PHE A 357 9.58 7.34 -58.90
N HIS A 358 8.34 7.15 -59.35
CA HIS A 358 7.92 7.37 -60.74
C HIS A 358 7.61 8.84 -61.10
N LEU A 359 7.34 9.70 -60.11
CA LEU A 359 7.06 11.12 -60.29
C LEU A 359 8.28 11.97 -59.91
N PRO A 360 9.02 12.57 -60.88
CA PRO A 360 10.26 13.30 -60.62
C PRO A 360 10.04 14.47 -59.64
N ASP A 361 8.98 15.25 -59.84
CA ASP A 361 8.71 16.46 -59.06
C ASP A 361 8.36 16.19 -57.59
N LYS A 362 7.86 14.98 -57.28
CA LYS A 362 7.48 14.59 -55.91
C LYS A 362 8.53 13.76 -55.19
N MET A 363 9.55 13.27 -55.89
CA MET A 363 10.56 12.34 -55.37
C MET A 363 11.20 12.85 -54.07
N GLN A 364 11.61 14.12 -54.04
CA GLN A 364 12.28 14.69 -52.87
C GLN A 364 11.33 14.87 -51.67
N SER A 365 10.06 15.16 -51.93
CA SER A 365 9.03 15.23 -50.88
C SER A 365 8.77 13.86 -50.28
N THR A 366 8.59 12.83 -51.12
CA THR A 366 8.38 11.44 -50.69
C THR A 366 9.56 10.91 -49.87
N ARG A 367 10.80 11.21 -50.28
CA ARG A 367 12.01 10.87 -49.51
C ARG A 367 12.04 11.50 -48.13
N ARG A 368 11.63 12.77 -48.01
CA ARG A 368 11.53 13.45 -46.71
C ARG A 368 10.47 12.77 -45.83
N THR A 369 9.31 12.43 -46.39
CA THR A 369 8.26 11.71 -45.65
C THR A 369 8.73 10.34 -45.16
N LEU A 370 9.38 9.56 -46.03
CA LEU A 370 9.96 8.26 -45.65
C LEU A 370 11.02 8.39 -44.55
N ARG A 371 11.90 9.39 -44.65
CA ARG A 371 12.87 9.69 -43.60
C ARG A 371 12.18 10.00 -42.28
N THR A 372 11.19 10.90 -42.26
CA THR A 372 10.44 11.24 -41.04
C THR A 372 9.75 10.01 -40.42
N LEU A 373 9.14 9.15 -41.24
CA LEU A 373 8.53 7.90 -40.79
C LEU A 373 9.53 6.96 -40.13
N LEU A 374 10.76 6.91 -40.65
CA LEU A 374 11.82 6.02 -40.16
C LEU A 374 12.61 6.62 -38.99
N THR A 375 12.65 7.94 -38.82
CA THR A 375 13.33 8.57 -37.66
C THR A 375 12.43 8.64 -36.43
N LYS A 376 11.10 8.74 -36.58
CA LYS A 376 10.14 8.87 -35.47
C LYS A 376 10.19 7.75 -34.40
N PRO A 377 10.42 6.46 -34.72
CA PRO A 377 10.37 5.40 -33.72
C PRO A 377 11.55 5.35 -32.74
N GLY A 378 12.68 6.01 -33.01
CA GLY A 378 13.85 6.01 -32.11
C GLY A 378 14.54 4.63 -31.98
N TRP A 379 14.81 3.99 -33.11
CA TRP A 379 15.31 2.62 -33.22
C TRP A 379 16.65 2.41 -32.53
N SER A 380 16.82 1.30 -31.84
CA SER A 380 18.11 0.81 -31.35
C SER A 380 18.99 0.24 -32.47
N SER A 381 20.31 0.15 -32.26
CA SER A 381 21.22 -0.45 -33.26
C SER A 381 20.88 -1.92 -33.58
N GLN A 382 20.24 -2.64 -32.65
CA GLN A 382 19.79 -4.02 -32.89
C GLN A 382 18.58 -4.05 -33.84
N GLU A 383 17.62 -3.16 -33.66
CA GLU A 383 16.44 -3.06 -34.53
C GLU A 383 16.83 -2.60 -35.94
N ILE A 384 17.75 -1.63 -36.05
CA ILE A 384 18.30 -1.19 -37.34
C ILE A 384 18.99 -2.36 -38.05
N ARG A 385 19.87 -3.11 -37.37
CA ARG A 385 20.52 -4.29 -37.96
C ARG A 385 19.50 -5.34 -38.43
N THR A 386 18.44 -5.54 -37.65
CA THR A 386 17.36 -6.48 -37.99
C THR A 386 16.63 -6.04 -39.26
N LEU A 387 16.23 -4.76 -39.36
CA LEU A 387 15.58 -4.25 -40.56
C LEU A 387 16.50 -4.24 -41.76
N ARG A 388 17.78 -3.87 -41.60
CA ARG A 388 18.77 -3.98 -42.69
C ARG A 388 18.88 -5.42 -43.19
N GLY A 389 18.80 -6.41 -42.31
CA GLY A 389 18.71 -7.83 -42.67
C GLY A 389 17.44 -8.16 -43.47
N VAL A 390 16.28 -7.67 -43.04
CA VAL A 390 15.01 -7.79 -43.78
C VAL A 390 15.12 -7.19 -45.18
N LEU A 391 15.64 -5.96 -45.29
CA LEU A 391 15.86 -5.26 -46.56
C LEU A 391 16.81 -6.05 -47.47
N SER A 392 17.92 -6.58 -46.93
CA SER A 392 18.84 -7.43 -47.69
C SER A 392 18.18 -8.72 -48.18
N SER A 393 17.29 -9.33 -47.40
CA SER A 393 16.54 -10.51 -47.84
C SER A 393 15.54 -10.17 -48.95
N LEU A 394 14.86 -9.03 -48.86
CA LEU A 394 13.89 -8.57 -49.87
C LEU A 394 14.56 -8.15 -51.19
N ALA A 395 15.81 -7.68 -51.15
CA ALA A 395 16.57 -7.32 -52.35
C ALA A 395 16.95 -8.53 -53.24
N GLY A 396 16.80 -9.76 -52.75
CA GLY A 396 17.17 -11.00 -53.44
C GLY A 396 18.68 -11.28 -53.44
N LYS A 397 19.08 -12.53 -53.72
CA LYS A 397 20.50 -12.90 -53.87
C LYS A 397 21.04 -12.26 -55.16
N ARG A 398 22.08 -11.41 -55.06
CA ARG A 398 22.87 -10.99 -56.24
C ARG A 398 23.29 -12.25 -57.01
N PRO A 399 23.10 -12.31 -58.34
CA PRO A 399 23.64 -13.42 -59.12
C PRO A 399 25.16 -13.44 -58.90
N ARG A 400 25.69 -14.58 -58.47
CA ARG A 400 27.15 -14.80 -58.42
C ARG A 400 27.63 -14.75 -59.86
N ALA A 401 28.46 -13.76 -60.18
CA ALA A 401 29.14 -13.64 -61.46
C ALA A 401 30.10 -14.80 -61.68
#